data_AF-A0A834JF97-F1
#
_entry.id   AF-A0A834JF97-F1
#
_cell.length_a   1.000
_cell.length_b   1.000
_cell.length_c   1.000
_cell.angle_alpha   90.00
_cell.angle_beta   90.00
_cell.angle_gamma   90.00
#
_symmetry.space_group_name_H-M   'P 1'
#
loop_
_entity.id
_entity.type
_entity.pdbx_description
1 polymer ?
#
loop_
_entity_poly.entity_id
_entity_poly.type
_entity_poly.pdbx_seq_one_letter_code
_entity_poly.pdbx_strand_id
1 'polypeptide(L)'
;MNRLKSDYENFTGEEELEIVEKYTKETKLYVYVVVGFFNLYIISIISPSILNVLLHNFDILDDDQLTLPVPINNVTNGGLLYYSFLFYQLTMIFVLLLLGCLFYSLYMVFVQHACCQFSIIILKIRRPFKDIPKYVENVWLFEKPCEKFDWIVDIIYSYKNVTEYVDLINCFSQINYLIAVFCAMIFVIFDFIYLFQLLETLQSARDTIEYSITIVGSILVLYLNFYVGQKLLDQSNAVFEEM
;
A
#
# COMPACT_ATOMS: atom_id res chain seq x y z
N MET A 1 5.10 16.20 2.74
CA MET A 1 3.89 16.86 3.29
C MET A 1 3.69 18.28 2.71
N ASN A 2 4.66 19.19 2.83
CA ASN A 2 4.49 20.57 2.33
C ASN A 2 4.24 20.66 0.82
N ARG A 3 4.88 19.77 0.03
CA ARG A 3 4.65 19.67 -1.42
C ARG A 3 3.21 19.25 -1.76
N LEU A 4 2.69 18.20 -1.11
CA LEU A 4 1.29 17.76 -1.25
C LEU A 4 0.29 18.88 -0.96
N LYS A 5 0.55 19.66 0.11
CA LYS A 5 -0.31 20.79 0.48
C LYS A 5 -0.25 21.92 -0.55
N SER A 6 0.96 22.27 -1.00
CA SER A 6 1.15 23.30 -2.03
C SER A 6 0.51 22.91 -3.36
N ASP A 7 0.64 21.64 -3.76
CA ASP A 7 0.01 21.14 -4.99
C ASP A 7 -1.52 21.24 -4.90
N TYR A 8 -2.09 20.86 -3.75
CA TYR A 8 -3.53 20.95 -3.51
C TYR A 8 -4.05 22.40 -3.57
N GLU A 9 -3.30 23.36 -3.01
CA GLU A 9 -3.65 24.78 -3.04
C GLU A 9 -3.56 25.40 -4.45
N ASN A 10 -2.82 24.77 -5.36
CA ASN A 10 -2.64 25.24 -6.74
C ASN A 10 -3.73 24.75 -7.71
N PHE A 11 -4.57 23.79 -7.33
CA PHE A 11 -5.67 23.31 -8.17
C PHE A 11 -6.85 24.28 -8.10
N THR A 12 -7.23 24.83 -9.25
CA THR A 12 -8.22 25.91 -9.33
C THR A 12 -9.39 25.57 -10.23
N GLY A 13 -9.25 24.58 -11.11
CA GLY A 13 -10.33 24.12 -11.99
C GLY A 13 -11.31 23.17 -11.30
N GLU A 14 -12.61 23.30 -11.59
CA GLU A 14 -13.64 22.35 -11.14
C GLU A 14 -13.32 20.91 -11.60
N GLU A 15 -12.90 20.74 -12.86
CA GLU A 15 -12.46 19.45 -13.40
C GLU A 15 -11.18 18.91 -12.73
N GLU A 16 -10.27 19.78 -12.28
CA GLU A 16 -9.07 19.37 -11.53
C GLU A 16 -9.46 18.88 -10.13
N LEU A 17 -10.39 19.59 -9.47
CA LEU A 17 -10.92 19.21 -8.16
C LEU A 17 -11.66 17.87 -8.21
N GLU A 18 -12.42 17.60 -9.28
CA GLU A 18 -13.08 16.31 -9.49
C GLU A 18 -12.06 15.15 -9.58
N ILE A 19 -10.95 15.35 -10.31
CA ILE A 19 -9.87 14.36 -10.38
C ILE A 19 -9.26 14.15 -9.00
N VAL A 20 -8.93 15.23 -8.28
CA VAL A 20 -8.36 15.15 -6.93
C VAL A 20 -9.30 14.42 -5.97
N GLU A 21 -10.60 14.69 -6.02
CA GLU A 21 -11.58 14.02 -5.18
C GLU A 21 -11.67 12.52 -5.50
N LYS A 22 -11.68 12.15 -6.78
CA LYS A 22 -11.65 10.75 -7.22
C LYS A 22 -10.42 10.03 -6.67
N TYR A 23 -9.23 10.59 -6.90
CA TYR A 23 -7.97 9.98 -6.43
C TYR A 23 -7.90 9.93 -4.90
N THR A 24 -8.45 10.93 -4.20
CA THR A 24 -8.54 10.93 -2.73
C THR A 24 -9.45 9.82 -2.21
N LYS A 25 -10.61 9.60 -2.82
CA LYS A 25 -11.52 8.51 -2.45
C LYS A 25 -10.88 7.14 -2.67
N GLU A 26 -10.24 6.94 -3.82
CA GLU A 26 -9.48 5.70 -4.11
C GLU A 26 -8.33 5.49 -3.12
N THR A 27 -7.56 6.53 -2.81
CA THR A 27 -6.46 6.45 -1.83
C THR A 27 -6.98 6.03 -0.46
N LYS A 28 -8.06 6.67 0.01
CA LYS A 28 -8.67 6.34 1.31
C LYS A 28 -9.13 4.89 1.34
N LEU A 29 -9.76 4.41 0.26
CA LEU A 29 -10.17 3.01 0.16
C LEU A 29 -8.97 2.07 0.27
N TYR A 30 -7.87 2.32 -0.47
CA TYR A 30 -6.67 1.48 -0.39
C TYR A 30 -6.07 1.49 1.01
N VAL A 31 -5.95 2.66 1.64
CA VAL A 31 -5.43 2.77 3.01
C VAL A 31 -6.33 2.02 3.99
N TYR A 32 -7.66 2.14 3.89
CA TYR A 32 -8.58 1.41 4.75
C TYR A 32 -8.50 -0.10 4.57
N VAL A 33 -8.38 -0.58 3.32
CA VAL A 33 -8.17 -1.99 3.03
C VAL A 33 -6.88 -2.47 3.68
N VAL A 34 -5.76 -1.80 3.42
CA VAL A 34 -4.45 -2.12 4.01
C VAL A 34 -4.53 -2.16 5.54
N VAL A 35 -5.01 -1.08 6.17
CA VAL A 35 -5.11 -0.98 7.63
C VAL A 35 -6.03 -2.08 8.17
N GLY A 36 -7.15 -2.37 7.51
CA GLY A 36 -8.05 -3.45 7.90
C GLY A 36 -7.36 -4.82 7.89
N PHE A 37 -6.64 -5.14 6.82
CA PHE A 37 -5.89 -6.40 6.72
C PHE A 37 -4.77 -6.50 7.75
N PHE A 38 -4.00 -5.44 7.97
CA PHE A 38 -2.96 -5.42 9.01
C PHE A 38 -3.56 -5.61 10.41
N ASN A 39 -4.71 -5.01 10.72
CA ASN A 39 -5.40 -5.24 11.99
C ASN A 39 -5.87 -6.69 12.15
N LEU A 40 -6.46 -7.29 11.11
CA LEU A 40 -6.85 -8.70 11.12
C LEU A 40 -5.64 -9.61 11.35
N TYR A 41 -4.50 -9.29 10.74
CA TYR A 41 -3.26 -10.04 10.91
C TYR A 41 -2.70 -9.92 12.34
N ILE A 42 -2.67 -8.71 12.90
CA ILE A 42 -2.29 -8.47 14.30
C ILE A 42 -3.20 -9.26 15.25
N ILE A 43 -4.51 -9.21 15.05
CA ILE A 43 -5.48 -9.96 15.86
C ILE A 43 -5.20 -11.46 15.75
N SER A 44 -4.94 -11.97 14.54
CA SER A 44 -4.70 -13.39 14.30
C SER A 44 -3.44 -13.90 15.02
N ILE A 45 -2.36 -13.11 15.07
CA ILE A 45 -1.11 -13.50 15.76
C ILE A 45 -1.23 -13.36 17.29
N ILE A 46 -1.84 -12.27 17.76
CA ILE A 46 -1.88 -11.95 19.20
C ILE A 46 -2.96 -12.76 19.93
N SER A 47 -4.11 -12.99 19.30
CA SER A 47 -5.26 -13.71 19.89
C SER A 47 -4.89 -15.08 20.48
N PRO A 48 -4.19 -15.98 19.74
CA PRO A 48 -3.76 -17.27 20.27
C PRO A 48 -2.94 -17.15 21.55
N SER A 49 -2.03 -16.18 21.59
CA SER A 49 -1.12 -15.97 22.72
C SER A 49 -1.85 -15.48 23.96
N ILE A 50 -2.78 -14.54 23.80
CA ILE A 50 -3.61 -14.05 24.91
C ILE A 50 -4.53 -15.18 25.41
N LEU A 51 -5.12 -15.94 24.50
CA LEU A 51 -6.03 -17.03 24.84
C LEU A 51 -5.30 -18.14 25.60
N ASN A 52 -4.08 -18.50 25.20
CA ASN A 52 -3.25 -19.47 25.91
C ASN A 52 -2.93 -19.00 27.34
N VAL A 53 -2.56 -17.73 27.53
CA VAL A 53 -2.35 -17.16 28.88
C VAL A 53 -3.62 -17.19 29.73
N LEU A 54 -4.78 -16.87 29.14
CA LEU A 54 -6.05 -16.90 29.86
C LEU A 54 -6.42 -18.32 30.27
N LEU A 55 -6.33 -19.30 29.36
CA LEU A 55 -6.64 -20.70 29.65
C LEU A 55 -5.72 -21.28 30.73
N HIS A 56 -4.43 -20.94 30.68
CA HIS A 56 -3.47 -21.32 31.71
C HIS A 56 -3.84 -20.72 33.07
N ASN A 57 -4.21 -19.45 33.15
CA ASN A 57 -4.66 -18.82 34.41
C ASN A 57 -5.95 -19.42 34.99
N PHE A 58 -6.74 -20.13 34.19
CA PHE A 58 -7.94 -20.85 34.65
C PHE A 58 -7.65 -22.32 35.00
N ASP A 59 -6.39 -22.74 35.03
CA ASP A 59 -5.95 -24.13 35.23
C ASP A 59 -6.55 -25.11 34.19
N ILE A 60 -6.88 -24.61 33.00
CA ILE A 60 -7.40 -25.43 31.88
C ILE A 60 -6.24 -25.96 31.03
N LEU A 61 -5.11 -25.23 30.99
CA LEU A 61 -3.96 -25.52 30.14
C LEU A 61 -2.71 -25.77 30.99
N ASP A 62 -2.05 -26.90 30.76
CA ASP A 62 -0.80 -27.26 31.42
C ASP A 62 0.40 -26.42 30.92
N ASP A 63 1.46 -26.35 31.72
CA ASP A 63 2.67 -25.56 31.44
C ASP A 63 3.38 -25.97 30.13
N ASP A 64 3.29 -27.24 29.76
CA ASP A 64 3.91 -27.81 28.55
C ASP A 64 3.18 -27.44 27.26
N GLN A 65 1.96 -26.92 27.37
CA GLN A 65 1.12 -26.46 26.26
C GLN A 65 1.21 -24.95 26.03
N LEU A 66 1.97 -24.21 26.87
CA LEU A 66 2.24 -22.78 26.69
C LEU A 66 3.17 -22.56 25.51
N THR A 67 2.62 -22.05 24.41
CA THR A 67 3.41 -21.68 23.22
C THR A 67 3.76 -20.19 23.23
N LEU A 68 4.94 -19.86 22.68
CA LEU A 68 5.34 -18.48 22.35
C LEU A 68 5.12 -18.25 20.85
N PRO A 69 4.76 -17.02 20.41
CA PRO A 69 4.70 -16.66 19.00
C PRO A 69 5.96 -17.02 18.22
N VAL A 70 7.13 -16.84 18.84
CA VAL A 70 8.42 -17.30 18.30
C VAL A 70 9.02 -18.30 19.29
N PRO A 71 9.20 -19.58 18.89
CA PRO A 71 9.68 -20.60 19.80
C PRO A 71 11.12 -20.31 20.24
N ILE A 72 11.34 -20.32 21.56
CA ILE A 72 12.66 -20.19 22.19
C ILE A 72 12.94 -21.46 22.98
N ASN A 73 13.97 -22.21 22.59
CA ASN A 73 14.31 -23.54 23.12
C ASN A 73 14.56 -23.61 24.64
N ASN A 74 14.61 -22.48 25.35
CA ASN A 74 15.02 -22.39 26.76
C ASN A 74 13.89 -21.94 27.72
N VAL A 75 12.64 -21.84 27.26
CA VAL A 75 11.51 -21.43 28.10
C VAL A 75 10.51 -22.59 28.20
N THR A 76 10.73 -23.48 29.15
CA THR A 76 9.91 -24.70 29.32
C THR A 76 8.92 -24.64 30.50
N ASN A 77 8.96 -23.57 31.32
CA ASN A 77 8.13 -23.49 32.54
C ASN A 77 7.34 -22.17 32.58
N GLY A 78 6.07 -22.23 32.99
CA GLY A 78 5.14 -21.11 33.18
C GLY A 78 5.54 -20.17 34.32
N GLY A 79 6.62 -19.42 34.15
CA GLY A 79 7.18 -18.49 35.15
C GLY A 79 7.33 -17.05 34.66
N LEU A 80 7.88 -16.17 35.52
CA LEU A 80 8.09 -14.74 35.22
C LEU A 80 8.87 -14.50 33.91
N LEU A 81 9.82 -15.38 33.60
CA LEU A 81 10.59 -15.33 32.35
C LEU A 81 9.71 -15.57 31.11
N TYR A 82 8.78 -16.52 31.15
CA TYR A 82 7.84 -16.78 30.06
C TYR A 82 6.99 -15.53 29.76
N TYR A 83 6.36 -14.95 30.79
CA TYR A 83 5.54 -13.75 30.62
C TYR A 83 6.35 -12.55 30.13
N SER A 84 7.59 -12.41 30.60
CA SER A 84 8.49 -11.34 30.15
C SER A 84 8.84 -11.49 28.66
N PHE A 85 9.18 -12.71 28.22
CA PHE A 85 9.46 -12.99 26.80
C PHE A 85 8.22 -12.84 25.93
N LEU A 86 7.06 -13.33 26.40
CA LEU A 86 5.80 -13.20 25.68
C LEU A 86 5.44 -11.73 25.46
N PHE A 87 5.48 -10.92 26.51
CA PHE A 87 5.20 -9.48 26.42
C PHE A 87 6.18 -8.77 25.47
N TYR A 88 7.47 -9.12 25.56
CA TYR A 88 8.49 -8.58 24.67
C TYR A 88 8.21 -8.94 23.20
N GLN A 89 7.94 -10.21 22.90
CA GLN A 89 7.65 -10.67 21.54
C GLN A 89 6.38 -10.03 20.98
N LEU A 90 5.30 -9.99 21.75
CA LEU A 90 4.04 -9.36 21.32
C LEU A 90 4.23 -7.87 21.05
N THR A 91 4.96 -7.15 21.91
CA THR A 91 5.26 -5.73 21.72
C THR A 91 6.11 -5.51 20.47
N MET A 92 7.16 -6.33 20.27
CA MET A 92 8.02 -6.24 19.09
C MET A 92 7.26 -6.51 17.78
N ILE A 93 6.44 -7.56 17.75
CA ILE A 93 5.60 -7.90 16.59
C ILE A 93 4.61 -6.77 16.30
N PHE A 94 3.94 -6.26 17.34
CA PHE A 94 2.99 -5.16 17.19
C PHE A 94 3.64 -3.90 16.61
N VAL A 95 4.79 -3.48 17.15
CA VAL A 95 5.53 -2.31 16.66
C VAL A 95 5.98 -2.50 15.21
N LEU A 96 6.50 -3.69 14.88
CA LEU A 96 6.97 -3.98 13.52
C LEU A 96 5.83 -3.96 12.50
N LEU A 97 4.68 -4.56 12.83
CA LEU A 97 3.50 -4.56 11.97
C LEU A 97 2.89 -3.16 11.82
N LEU A 98 2.83 -2.39 12.91
CA LEU A 98 2.35 -1.00 12.86
C LEU A 98 3.24 -0.14 11.96
N LEU A 99 4.56 -0.26 12.13
CA LEU A 99 5.54 0.48 11.33
C LEU A 99 5.44 0.09 9.84
N GLY A 100 5.33 -1.20 9.54
CA GLY A 100 5.11 -1.70 8.19
C GLY A 100 3.82 -1.15 7.57
N CYS A 101 2.72 -1.17 8.30
CA CYS A 101 1.43 -0.61 7.86
C CYS A 101 1.54 0.89 7.55
N LEU A 102 2.23 1.67 8.39
CA LEU A 102 2.44 3.10 8.19
C LEU A 102 3.29 3.39 6.96
N PHE A 103 4.43 2.71 6.81
CA PHE A 103 5.29 2.88 5.64
C PHE A 103 4.57 2.49 4.34
N TYR A 104 3.84 1.37 4.36
CA TYR A 104 3.11 0.90 3.19
C TYR A 104 1.98 1.86 2.79
N SER A 105 1.20 2.32 3.76
CA SER A 105 0.13 3.29 3.53
C SER A 105 0.68 4.61 2.98
N LEU A 106 1.81 5.09 3.51
CA LEU A 106 2.46 6.30 3.04
C LEU A 106 2.97 6.17 1.60
N TYR A 107 3.57 5.02 1.26
CA TYR A 107 3.99 4.71 -0.11
C TYR A 107 2.82 4.76 -1.09
N MET A 108 1.70 4.10 -0.74
CA MET A 108 0.49 4.10 -1.56
C MET A 108 -0.07 5.51 -1.80
N VAL A 109 -0.08 6.36 -0.77
CA VAL A 109 -0.48 7.77 -0.87
C VAL A 109 0.41 8.53 -1.85
N PHE A 110 1.74 8.34 -1.77
CA PHE A 110 2.68 9.02 -2.66
C PHE A 110 2.53 8.59 -4.12
N VAL A 111 2.40 7.30 -4.39
CA VAL A 111 2.21 6.83 -5.78
C VAL A 111 0.89 7.33 -6.33
N GLN A 112 -0.19 7.25 -5.55
CA GLN A 112 -1.51 7.70 -6.00
C GLN A 112 -1.57 9.22 -6.18
N HIS A 113 -0.79 10.01 -5.42
CA HIS A 113 -0.57 11.45 -5.69
C HIS A 113 0.12 11.68 -7.03
N ALA A 114 1.16 10.92 -7.35
CA ALA A 114 1.83 11.01 -8.65
C ALA A 114 0.87 10.67 -9.80
N CYS A 115 0.05 9.62 -9.67
CA CYS A 115 -0.99 9.29 -10.64
C CYS A 115 -2.02 10.42 -10.82
N CYS A 116 -2.44 11.05 -9.71
CA CYS A 116 -3.34 12.20 -9.75
C CYS A 116 -2.75 13.36 -10.55
N GLN A 117 -1.47 13.67 -10.31
CA GLN A 117 -0.76 14.73 -11.05
C GLN A 117 -0.66 14.44 -12.54
N PHE A 118 -0.34 13.19 -12.93
CA PHE A 118 -0.35 12.79 -14.34
C PHE A 118 -1.74 12.94 -14.98
N SER A 119 -2.81 12.52 -14.29
CA SER A 119 -4.19 12.73 -14.77
C SER A 119 -4.53 14.21 -14.95
N ILE A 120 -4.05 15.10 -14.09
CA ILE A 120 -4.24 16.55 -14.21
C ILE A 120 -3.46 17.10 -15.41
N ILE A 121 -2.25 16.61 -15.67
CA ILE A 121 -1.49 16.97 -16.87
C ILE A 121 -2.25 16.56 -18.13
N ILE A 122 -2.79 15.34 -18.19
CA ILE A 122 -3.63 14.88 -19.32
C ILE A 122 -4.83 15.81 -19.51
N LEU A 123 -5.49 16.21 -18.42
CA LEU A 123 -6.60 17.16 -18.48
C LEU A 123 -6.16 18.50 -19.08
N LYS A 124 -5.04 19.06 -18.61
CA LYS A 124 -4.46 20.31 -19.13
C LYS A 124 -4.08 20.21 -20.61
N ILE A 125 -3.62 19.03 -21.06
CA ILE A 125 -3.32 18.77 -22.47
C ILE A 125 -4.62 18.77 -23.30
N ARG A 126 -5.68 18.11 -22.82
CA ARG A 126 -6.95 17.96 -23.56
C ARG A 126 -7.85 19.19 -23.54
N ARG A 127 -7.77 20.03 -22.50
CA ARG A 127 -8.67 21.18 -22.29
C ARG A 127 -8.79 22.11 -23.49
N PRO A 128 -7.70 22.52 -24.17
CA PRO A 128 -7.81 23.40 -25.33
C PRO A 128 -8.60 22.76 -26.49
N PHE A 129 -8.59 21.42 -26.60
CA PHE A 129 -9.21 20.67 -27.69
C PHE A 129 -10.67 20.27 -27.42
N LYS A 130 -11.14 20.37 -26.17
CA LYS A 130 -12.47 19.90 -25.74
C LYS A 130 -13.62 20.74 -26.29
N ASP A 131 -13.38 22.04 -26.48
CA ASP A 131 -14.39 23.01 -26.93
C ASP A 131 -14.41 23.24 -28.45
N ILE A 132 -13.61 22.49 -29.21
CA ILE A 132 -13.56 22.63 -30.66
C ILE A 132 -14.58 21.70 -31.32
N PRO A 133 -15.62 22.22 -31.99
CA PRO A 133 -16.51 21.37 -32.77
C PRO A 133 -15.71 20.68 -33.89
N LYS A 134 -15.86 19.35 -34.01
CA LYS A 134 -15.17 18.45 -34.98
C LYS A 134 -15.20 18.91 -36.45
N TYR A 135 -15.96 19.94 -36.79
CA TYR A 135 -16.16 20.45 -38.16
C TYR A 135 -15.36 21.72 -38.48
N VAL A 136 -14.59 22.27 -37.55
CA VAL A 136 -13.84 23.52 -37.77
C VAL A 136 -12.33 23.26 -37.67
N GLU A 137 -11.78 22.78 -38.78
CA GLU A 137 -10.38 22.33 -38.90
C GLU A 137 -9.34 23.47 -38.86
N ASN A 138 -9.77 24.74 -38.77
CA ASN A 138 -8.89 25.91 -38.95
C ASN A 138 -9.07 27.05 -37.91
N VAL A 139 -9.65 26.77 -36.74
CA VAL A 139 -9.66 27.77 -35.66
C VAL A 139 -8.34 27.71 -34.90
N TRP A 140 -7.62 28.83 -34.89
CA TRP A 140 -6.45 29.03 -34.05
C TRP A 140 -6.90 28.91 -32.58
N LEU A 141 -6.56 27.78 -31.95
CA LEU A 141 -6.85 27.46 -30.54
C LEU A 141 -6.39 28.52 -29.53
N PHE A 142 -5.43 29.34 -29.94
CA PHE A 142 -4.84 30.39 -29.13
C PHE A 142 -4.94 31.69 -29.91
N GLU A 143 -5.51 32.73 -29.30
CA GLU A 143 -5.57 34.07 -29.91
C GLU A 143 -4.18 34.66 -30.10
N LYS A 144 -3.22 34.24 -29.25
CA LYS A 144 -1.83 34.72 -29.29
C LYS A 144 -0.83 33.57 -29.31
N PRO A 145 0.25 33.68 -30.12
CA PRO A 145 1.36 32.73 -30.11
C PRO A 145 2.00 32.56 -28.72
N CYS A 146 2.01 33.63 -27.90
CA CYS A 146 2.54 33.59 -26.55
C CYS A 146 1.75 32.66 -25.63
N GLU A 147 0.42 32.64 -25.73
CA GLU A 147 -0.43 31.78 -24.89
C GLU A 147 -0.21 30.30 -25.19
N LYS A 148 0.00 29.96 -26.48
CA LYS A 148 0.38 28.59 -26.87
C LYS A 148 1.73 28.20 -26.28
N PHE A 149 2.73 29.10 -26.35
CA PHE A 149 4.06 28.83 -25.82
C PHE A 149 4.02 28.65 -24.29
N ASP A 150 3.33 29.54 -23.58
CA ASP A 150 3.21 29.49 -22.12
C ASP A 150 2.48 28.21 -21.67
N TRP A 151 1.44 27.78 -22.38
CA TRP A 151 0.75 26.50 -22.13
C TRP A 151 1.66 25.28 -22.32
N ILE A 152 2.45 25.23 -23.41
CA ILE A 152 3.43 24.16 -23.64
C ILE A 152 4.48 24.14 -22.51
N VAL A 153 4.98 25.32 -22.13
CA VAL A 153 5.96 25.45 -21.05
C VAL A 153 5.38 24.97 -19.71
N ASP A 154 4.13 25.30 -19.39
CA ASP A 154 3.44 24.82 -18.17
C ASP A 154 3.32 23.29 -18.14
N ILE A 155 2.95 22.66 -19.26
CA ILE A 155 2.84 21.20 -19.36
C ILE A 155 4.21 20.54 -19.18
N ILE A 156 5.24 21.01 -19.89
CA ILE A 156 6.59 20.44 -19.79
C ILE A 156 7.13 20.60 -18.36
N TYR A 157 6.92 21.77 -17.75
CA TYR A 157 7.35 22.03 -16.37
C TYR A 157 6.60 21.15 -15.37
N SER A 158 5.28 21.01 -15.52
CA SER A 158 4.46 20.11 -14.69
C SER A 158 4.90 18.66 -14.84
N TYR A 159 5.09 18.17 -16.06
CA TYR A 159 5.55 16.81 -16.34
C TYR A 159 6.93 16.52 -15.73
N LYS A 160 7.86 17.47 -15.89
CA LYS A 160 9.19 17.38 -15.26
C LYS A 160 9.08 17.29 -13.74
N ASN A 161 8.27 18.15 -13.11
CA ASN A 161 8.08 18.15 -11.66
C ASN A 161 7.51 16.82 -11.15
N VAL A 162 6.56 16.22 -11.87
CA VAL A 162 5.98 14.92 -11.51
C VAL A 162 6.98 13.80 -11.70
N THR A 163 7.76 13.82 -12.79
CA THR A 163 8.82 12.84 -13.04
C THR A 163 9.89 12.89 -11.95
N GLU A 164 10.36 14.08 -11.57
CA GLU A 164 11.29 14.25 -10.45
C GLU A 164 10.70 13.77 -9.12
N TYR A 165 9.39 13.94 -8.92
CA TYR A 165 8.71 13.40 -7.75
C TYR A 165 8.66 11.87 -7.76
N VAL A 166 8.39 11.25 -8.90
CA VAL A 166 8.43 9.79 -9.09
C VAL A 166 9.85 9.25 -8.87
N ASP A 167 10.88 9.96 -9.35
CA ASP A 167 12.28 9.58 -9.12
C ASP A 167 12.65 9.63 -7.64
N LEU A 168 12.13 10.62 -6.89
CA LEU A 168 12.30 10.67 -5.44
C LEU A 168 11.60 9.51 -4.73
N ILE A 169 10.37 9.15 -5.15
CA ILE A 169 9.66 7.98 -4.65
C ILE A 169 10.48 6.72 -4.94
N ASN A 170 10.96 6.56 -6.17
CA ASN A 170 11.78 5.42 -6.57
C ASN A 170 13.08 5.37 -5.76
N CYS A 171 13.79 6.48 -5.57
CA CYS A 171 15.02 6.49 -4.76
C CYS A 171 14.76 6.03 -3.30
N PHE A 172 13.67 6.50 -2.69
CA PHE A 172 13.30 6.13 -1.33
C PHE A 172 12.79 4.69 -1.21
N SER A 173 12.05 4.23 -2.23
CA SER A 173 11.29 2.99 -2.17
C SER A 173 11.96 1.84 -2.92
N GLN A 174 12.91 2.05 -3.83
CA GLN A 174 13.42 0.98 -4.73
C GLN A 174 14.08 -0.15 -3.96
N ILE A 175 15.00 0.16 -3.04
CA ILE A 175 15.68 -0.88 -2.23
C ILE A 175 14.65 -1.57 -1.31
N ASN A 176 13.80 -0.78 -0.65
CA ASN A 176 12.78 -1.30 0.25
C ASN A 176 11.75 -2.18 -0.49
N TYR A 177 11.35 -1.79 -1.69
CA TYR A 177 10.42 -2.50 -2.55
C TYR A 177 11.04 -3.79 -3.04
N LEU A 178 12.30 -3.76 -3.50
CA LEU A 178 13.01 -4.97 -3.92
C LEU A 178 13.10 -5.98 -2.78
N ILE A 179 13.52 -5.53 -1.60
CA ILE A 179 13.58 -6.36 -0.39
C ILE A 179 12.18 -6.89 -0.03
N ALA A 180 11.17 -6.02 0.00
CA ALA A 180 9.80 -6.40 0.35
C ALA A 180 9.23 -7.43 -0.62
N VAL A 181 9.46 -7.27 -1.93
CA VAL A 181 8.99 -8.22 -2.95
C VAL A 181 9.71 -9.56 -2.81
N PHE A 182 11.04 -9.58 -2.63
CA PHE A 182 11.76 -10.84 -2.39
C PHE A 182 11.30 -11.53 -1.11
N CYS A 183 11.14 -10.78 -0.02
CA CYS A 183 10.61 -11.32 1.24
C CYS A 183 9.20 -11.85 1.04
N ALA A 184 8.31 -11.11 0.37
CA ALA A 184 6.94 -11.54 0.12
C ALA A 184 6.89 -12.80 -0.77
N MET A 185 7.76 -12.93 -1.78
CA MET A 185 7.87 -14.16 -2.57
C MET A 185 8.30 -15.35 -1.70
N ILE A 186 9.31 -15.15 -0.85
CA ILE A 186 9.76 -16.17 0.10
C ILE A 186 8.63 -16.57 1.05
N PHE A 187 7.90 -15.60 1.62
CA PHE A 187 6.74 -15.84 2.47
C PHE A 187 5.66 -16.63 1.74
N VAL A 188 5.31 -16.25 0.51
CA VAL A 188 4.33 -16.99 -0.30
C VAL A 188 4.78 -18.43 -0.54
N ILE A 189 6.07 -18.67 -0.82
CA ILE A 189 6.60 -20.04 -0.96
C ILE A 189 6.45 -20.82 0.35
N PHE A 190 6.81 -20.22 1.48
CA PHE A 190 6.63 -20.85 2.79
C PHE A 190 5.16 -21.11 3.09
N ASP A 191 4.27 -20.14 2.81
CA ASP A 191 2.83 -20.25 2.99
C ASP A 191 2.26 -21.43 2.17
N PHE A 192 2.73 -21.62 0.93
CA PHE A 192 2.35 -22.77 0.10
C PHE A 192 2.88 -24.08 0.66
N ILE A 193 4.15 -24.15 1.06
CA ILE A 193 4.73 -25.37 1.68
C ILE A 193 3.94 -25.74 2.95
N TYR A 194 3.62 -24.74 3.77
CA TYR A 194 2.86 -24.93 5.00
C TYR A 194 1.42 -25.36 4.71
N LEU A 195 0.76 -24.78 3.70
CA LEU A 195 -0.57 -25.19 3.25
C LEU A 195 -0.58 -26.67 2.81
N PHE A 196 0.45 -27.11 2.08
CA PHE A 196 0.59 -28.51 1.67
C PHE A 196 0.75 -29.43 2.88
N GLN A 197 1.59 -29.06 3.85
CA GLN A 197 1.72 -29.81 5.10
C GLN A 197 0.41 -29.83 5.88
N LEU A 198 -0.33 -28.72 5.91
CA LEU A 198 -1.60 -28.64 6.63
C LEU A 198 -2.67 -29.52 5.99
N LEU A 199 -2.76 -29.54 4.65
CA LEU A 199 -3.69 -30.41 3.92
C LEU A 199 -3.51 -31.90 4.29
N GLU A 200 -2.28 -32.31 4.60
CA GLU A 200 -1.96 -33.66 5.07
C GLU A 200 -2.26 -33.88 6.57
N THR A 201 -2.32 -32.80 7.36
CA THR A 201 -2.36 -32.84 8.83
C THR A 201 -3.65 -32.23 9.45
N LEU A 202 -4.64 -31.87 8.62
CA LEU A 202 -5.86 -31.16 8.99
C LEU A 202 -6.64 -31.85 10.13
N GLN A 203 -6.51 -31.34 11.36
CA GLN A 203 -7.30 -31.77 12.52
C GLN A 203 -8.19 -30.64 13.10
N SER A 204 -7.99 -29.36 12.75
CA SER A 204 -8.70 -28.22 13.35
C SER A 204 -9.16 -27.16 12.35
N ALA A 205 -10.42 -26.72 12.47
CA ALA A 205 -11.01 -25.65 11.66
C ALA A 205 -10.38 -24.27 11.94
N ARG A 206 -9.84 -24.06 13.15
CA ARG A 206 -9.20 -22.80 13.56
C ARG A 206 -7.95 -22.53 12.73
N ASP A 207 -7.09 -23.53 12.64
CA ASP A 207 -5.81 -23.46 11.94
C ASP A 207 -6.07 -23.11 10.47
N THR A 208 -7.05 -23.80 9.86
CA THR A 208 -7.48 -23.54 8.48
C THR A 208 -7.84 -22.06 8.24
N ILE A 209 -8.57 -21.43 9.16
CA ILE A 209 -8.99 -20.02 9.03
C ILE A 209 -7.80 -19.09 9.16
N GLU A 210 -6.93 -19.31 10.15
CA GLU A 210 -5.74 -18.48 10.39
C GLU A 210 -4.81 -18.49 9.17
N TYR A 211 -4.54 -19.67 8.61
CA TYR A 211 -3.70 -19.79 7.40
C TYR A 211 -4.35 -19.17 6.17
N SER A 212 -5.66 -19.35 6.01
CA SER A 212 -6.38 -18.73 4.89
C SER A 212 -6.27 -17.21 4.94
N ILE A 213 -6.39 -16.60 6.12
CA ILE A 213 -6.23 -15.15 6.30
C ILE A 213 -4.81 -14.70 5.93
N THR A 214 -3.79 -15.44 6.39
CA THR A 214 -2.38 -15.13 6.07
C THR A 214 -2.11 -15.19 4.57
N ILE A 215 -2.51 -16.27 3.89
CA ILE A 215 -2.30 -16.45 2.45
C ILE A 215 -3.01 -15.34 1.66
N VAL A 216 -4.29 -15.09 1.97
CA VAL A 216 -5.06 -14.05 1.30
C VAL A 216 -4.44 -12.67 1.53
N GLY A 217 -3.97 -12.40 2.75
CA GLY A 217 -3.26 -11.17 3.09
C GLY A 217 -1.97 -11.00 2.27
N SER A 218 -1.12 -12.02 2.22
CA SER A 218 0.13 -12.04 1.44
C SER A 218 -0.12 -11.77 -0.04
N ILE A 219 -1.11 -12.46 -0.64
CA ILE A 219 -1.50 -12.29 -2.04
C ILE A 219 -2.04 -10.87 -2.29
N LEU A 220 -2.87 -10.35 -1.39
CA LEU A 220 -3.45 -9.02 -1.54
C LEU A 220 -2.38 -7.92 -1.48
N VAL A 221 -1.41 -8.03 -0.58
CA VAL A 221 -0.30 -7.06 -0.49
C VAL A 221 0.52 -7.08 -1.77
N LEU A 222 0.83 -8.25 -2.31
CA LEU A 222 1.52 -8.37 -3.60
C LEU A 222 0.68 -7.77 -4.74
N TYR A 223 -0.61 -8.10 -4.80
CA TYR A 223 -1.52 -7.57 -5.79
C TYR A 223 -1.58 -6.03 -5.76
N LEU A 224 -1.74 -5.43 -4.58
CA LEU A 224 -1.79 -3.97 -4.42
C LEU A 224 -0.49 -3.30 -4.85
N ASN A 225 0.67 -3.90 -4.53
CA ASN A 225 1.97 -3.40 -4.98
C ASN A 225 2.06 -3.35 -6.51
N PHE A 226 1.74 -4.46 -7.18
CA PHE A 226 1.79 -4.52 -8.63
C PHE A 226 0.73 -3.62 -9.28
N TYR A 227 -0.48 -3.60 -8.75
CA TYR A 227 -1.57 -2.79 -9.27
C TYR A 227 -1.25 -1.29 -9.23
N VAL A 228 -0.74 -0.80 -8.10
CA VAL A 228 -0.39 0.62 -7.95
C VAL A 228 0.83 1.00 -8.80
N GLY A 229 1.84 0.14 -8.87
CA GLY A 229 2.97 0.34 -9.77
C GLY A 229 2.56 0.37 -11.24
N GLN A 230 1.71 -0.57 -11.68
CA GLN A 230 1.20 -0.62 -13.04
C GLN A 230 0.38 0.63 -13.37
N LYS A 231 -0.51 1.04 -12.46
CA LYS A 231 -1.32 2.25 -12.64
C LYS A 231 -0.47 3.51 -12.84
N LEU A 232 0.65 3.62 -12.13
CA LEU A 232 1.58 4.74 -12.31
C LEU A 232 2.21 4.73 -13.72
N LEU A 233 2.63 3.56 -14.19
CA LEU A 233 3.18 3.40 -15.54
C LEU A 233 2.14 3.72 -16.62
N ASP A 234 0.91 3.23 -16.45
CA ASP A 234 -0.17 3.48 -17.40
C ASP A 234 -0.51 4.97 -17.49
N GLN A 235 -0.56 5.68 -16.36
CA GLN A 235 -0.81 7.13 -16.34
C GLN A 235 0.36 7.92 -16.95
N SER A 236 1.59 7.51 -16.69
CA SER A 236 2.78 8.12 -17.30
C SER A 236 2.79 7.93 -18.82
N ASN A 237 2.45 6.73 -19.30
CA ASN A 237 2.39 6.43 -20.74
C ASN A 237 1.24 7.18 -21.41
N ALA A 238 0.08 7.29 -20.76
CA ALA A 238 -1.05 8.05 -21.29
C ALA A 238 -0.72 9.54 -21.48
N VAL A 239 0.12 10.13 -20.61
CA VAL A 239 0.62 11.49 -20.85
C VAL A 239 1.48 11.56 -22.10
N PHE A 240 2.36 10.58 -22.31
CA PHE A 240 3.22 10.51 -23.49
C PHE A 240 2.44 10.32 -24.79
N GLU A 241 1.33 9.56 -24.76
CA GLU A 241 0.45 9.38 -25.92
C GLU A 241 -0.34 10.64 -26.29
N GLU A 242 -0.60 11.53 -25.32
CA GLU A 242 -1.35 12.77 -25.54
C GLU A 242 -0.45 13.96 -25.94
N MET A 243 0.88 13.84 -25.77
CA MET A 243 1.87 14.83 -26.21
C MET A 243 2.23 14.69 -27.69
#